data_AF-A0A413I3L6-F1
#
_entry.id   AF-A0A413I3L6-F1
#
_cell.length_a   1.000
_cell.length_b   1.000
_cell.length_c   1.000
_cell.angle_alpha   90.00
_cell.angle_beta   90.00
_cell.angle_gamma   90.00
#
_symmetry.space_group_name_H-M   'P 1'
#
loop_
_entity.id
_entity.type
_entity.pdbx_description
1 polymer ?
#
loop_
_entity_poly.entity_id
_entity_poly.type
_entity_poly.pdbx_seq_one_letter_code
_entity_poly.pdbx_strand_id
1 'polypeptide(L)'
;MTFPETVKTTLWDIIDEMSLSISSFVNNPDKDFLRRRKLDFKKMMRLIISMESGSMNHELLKFFNYDFSAPTSSAFYQQRSKLSVSAFRHLLREFNLNYSRLYRESG
;
A
#
# COMPACT_ATOMS: atom_id res chain seq x y z
N MET A 1 -2.07 14.20 -17.63
CA MET A 1 -1.37 13.30 -16.68
C MET A 1 -0.10 12.82 -17.36
N THR A 2 1.06 13.05 -16.75
CA THR A 2 2.36 12.59 -17.23
C THR A 2 2.51 11.08 -17.00
N PHE A 3 3.42 10.42 -17.73
CA PHE A 3 3.64 8.97 -17.53
C PHE A 3 3.94 8.59 -16.06
N PRO A 4 4.81 9.32 -15.31
CA PRO A 4 5.01 9.04 -13.88
C PRO A 4 3.74 9.19 -13.03
N GLU A 5 2.90 10.18 -13.31
CA GLU A 5 1.61 10.35 -12.62
C GLU A 5 0.67 9.18 -12.92
N THR A 6 0.63 8.71 -14.18
CA THR A 6 -0.15 7.53 -14.55
C THR A 6 0.33 6.29 -13.79
N VAL A 7 1.64 6.04 -13.75
CA VAL A 7 2.24 4.92 -12.99
C VAL A 7 1.84 4.95 -11.52
N LYS A 8 1.95 6.12 -10.89
CA LYS A 8 1.59 6.31 -9.50
C LYS A 8 0.09 6.12 -9.25
N THR A 9 -0.74 6.65 -10.13
CA THR A 9 -2.20 6.55 -10.02
C THR A 9 -2.65 5.09 -10.20
N THR A 10 -2.10 4.36 -11.16
CA THR A 10 -2.38 2.92 -11.35
C THR A 10 -2.08 2.10 -10.10
N LEU A 11 -0.95 2.33 -9.42
CA LEU A 11 -0.65 1.66 -8.15
C LEU A 11 -1.67 1.99 -7.06
N TRP A 12 -2.10 3.24 -6.97
CA TRP A 12 -3.07 3.68 -5.98
C TRP A 12 -4.46 3.11 -6.23
N ASP A 13 -4.90 3.07 -7.49
CA ASP A 13 -6.19 2.50 -7.91
C ASP A 13 -6.24 1.00 -7.57
N ILE A 14 -5.17 0.25 -7.85
CA ILE A 14 -5.10 -1.17 -7.47
C ILE A 14 -5.21 -1.35 -5.95
N ILE A 15 -4.54 -0.49 -5.16
CA ILE A 15 -4.65 -0.55 -3.68
C ILE A 15 -6.07 -0.19 -3.22
N ASP A 16 -6.73 0.76 -3.89
CA ASP A 16 -8.11 1.13 -3.60
C ASP A 16 -9.07 -0.05 -3.91
N GLU A 17 -8.90 -0.74 -5.03
CA GLU A 17 -9.64 -1.97 -5.38
C GLU A 17 -9.39 -3.10 -4.38
N MET A 18 -8.13 -3.35 -4.00
CA MET A 18 -7.78 -4.32 -2.96
C MET A 18 -8.48 -4.01 -1.63
N SER A 19 -8.71 -2.72 -1.33
CA SER A 19 -9.37 -2.30 -0.09
C SER A 19 -10.87 -2.62 -0.04
N LEU A 20 -11.48 -2.93 -1.18
CA LEU A 20 -12.87 -3.42 -1.23
C LEU A 20 -12.97 -4.91 -0.84
N SER A 21 -11.85 -5.63 -0.85
CA SER A 21 -11.78 -7.08 -0.57
C SER A 21 -10.61 -7.44 0.38
N ILE A 22 -10.43 -6.63 1.43
CA ILE A 22 -9.32 -6.74 2.40
C ILE A 22 -9.16 -8.15 2.98
N SER A 23 -10.24 -8.91 3.16
CA SER A 23 -10.22 -10.28 3.68
C SER A 23 -9.29 -11.23 2.89
N SER A 24 -9.05 -10.96 1.61
CA SER A 24 -8.14 -11.75 0.76
C SER A 24 -6.66 -11.43 0.98
N PHE A 25 -6.35 -10.36 1.73
CA PHE A 25 -5.04 -9.74 1.80
C PHE A 25 -4.51 -9.57 3.24
N VAL A 26 -5.22 -10.13 4.22
CA VAL A 26 -4.86 -10.05 5.65
C VAL A 26 -4.79 -11.44 6.27
N ASN A 27 -4.09 -11.56 7.39
CA ASN A 27 -3.90 -12.84 8.08
C ASN A 27 -5.14 -13.25 8.87
N ASN A 28 -5.89 -12.31 9.46
CA ASN A 28 -7.14 -12.57 10.17
C ASN A 28 -8.28 -11.73 9.59
N PRO A 29 -9.03 -12.23 8.60
CA PRO A 29 -10.09 -11.50 7.90
C PRO A 29 -11.15 -10.87 8.83
N ASP A 30 -11.48 -11.55 9.93
CA ASP A 30 -12.52 -11.11 10.87
C ASP A 30 -12.05 -10.05 11.88
N LYS A 31 -10.78 -9.64 11.85
CA LYS A 31 -10.19 -8.75 12.87
C LYS A 31 -9.28 -7.69 12.29
N ASP A 32 -8.47 -8.04 11.31
CA ASP A 32 -7.40 -7.18 10.82
C ASP A 32 -7.95 -6.05 9.94
N PHE A 33 -7.50 -4.82 10.20
CA PHE A 33 -7.88 -3.59 9.49
C PHE A 33 -9.39 -3.22 9.47
N LEU A 34 -10.27 -3.96 10.16
CA LEU A 34 -11.70 -3.63 10.25
C LEU A 34 -12.00 -2.34 11.03
N ARG A 35 -11.14 -1.97 11.98
CA ARG A 35 -11.28 -0.74 12.77
C ARG A 35 -10.54 0.41 12.11
N ARG A 36 -11.15 1.61 12.13
CA ARG A 36 -10.50 2.84 11.67
C ARG A 36 -9.29 3.16 12.56
N ARG A 37 -8.10 3.15 11.96
CA ARG A 37 -6.81 3.46 12.60
C ARG A 37 -6.04 4.47 11.76
N LYS A 38 -5.02 5.11 12.33
CA LYS A 38 -4.13 6.00 11.59
C LYS A 38 -3.36 5.27 10.48
N LEU A 39 -3.03 3.99 10.70
CA LEU A 39 -2.51 3.06 9.71
C LEU A 39 -3.60 2.06 9.33
N ASP A 40 -4.49 2.49 8.44
CA ASP A 40 -5.42 1.59 7.77
C ASP A 40 -4.71 0.77 6.67
N PHE A 41 -5.43 -0.18 6.07
CA PHE A 41 -4.88 -1.07 5.04
C PHE A 41 -4.23 -0.29 3.89
N LYS A 42 -4.94 0.73 3.38
CA LYS A 42 -4.48 1.52 2.24
C LYS A 42 -3.22 2.31 2.57
N LYS A 43 -3.20 2.99 3.72
CA LYS A 43 -2.03 3.72 4.18
C LYS A 43 -0.85 2.77 4.42
N MET A 44 -1.07 1.57 4.95
CA MET A 44 0.00 0.60 5.13
C MET A 44 0.62 0.18 3.79
N MET A 45 -0.22 -0.20 2.80
CA MET A 45 0.25 -0.58 1.47
C MET A 45 0.99 0.58 0.77
N ARG A 46 0.40 1.78 0.80
CA ARG A 46 0.99 2.99 0.20
C ARG A 46 2.29 3.40 0.88
N LEU A 47 2.36 3.31 2.20
CA LEU A 47 3.56 3.62 2.95
C LEU A 47 4.69 2.66 2.58
N ILE A 48 4.45 1.35 2.62
CA ILE A 48 5.50 0.35 2.30
C ILE A 48 6.03 0.53 0.87
N ILE A 49 5.18 0.83 -0.10
CA ILE A 49 5.63 1.00 -1.50
C ILE A 49 6.36 2.34 -1.73
N SER A 50 6.10 3.36 -0.89
CA SER A 50 6.71 4.68 -1.01
C SER A 50 7.92 4.91 -0.10
N MET A 51 8.22 3.98 0.81
CA MET A 51 9.38 4.10 1.70
C MET A 51 10.68 4.16 0.89
N GLU A 52 11.55 5.09 1.27
CA GLU A 52 12.90 5.21 0.73
C GLU A 52 13.91 4.52 1.68
N SER A 53 15.19 4.88 1.60
CA SER A 53 16.27 4.29 2.41
C SER A 53 16.43 4.94 3.79
N GLY A 54 15.47 5.77 4.24
CA GLY A 54 15.50 6.41 5.55
C GLY A 54 15.20 5.47 6.71
N SER A 55 15.40 5.96 7.93
CA SER A 55 14.97 5.23 9.12
C SER A 55 13.44 5.12 9.17
N MET A 56 12.91 4.07 9.79
CA MET A 56 11.45 3.87 9.91
C MET A 56 10.72 5.08 10.51
N ASN A 57 11.30 5.75 11.52
CA ASN A 57 10.72 6.96 12.09
C ASN A 57 10.74 8.13 11.11
N HIS A 58 11.81 8.28 10.33
CA HIS A 58 11.90 9.31 9.31
C HIS A 58 10.86 9.11 8.22
N GLU A 59 10.72 7.89 7.70
CA GLU A 59 9.73 7.53 6.68
C GLU A 59 8.29 7.74 7.18
N LEU A 60 8.01 7.35 8.44
CA LEU A 60 6.71 7.60 9.05
C LEU A 60 6.40 9.09 9.16
N LEU A 61 7.33 9.89 9.68
CA LEU A 61 7.12 11.34 9.76
C LEU A 61 6.90 11.94 8.38
N LYS A 62 7.73 11.60 7.40
CA LYS A 62 7.60 12.08 6.01
C LYS A 62 6.23 11.73 5.42
N PHE A 63 5.78 10.48 5.55
CA PHE A 63 4.47 10.03 5.02
C PHE A 63 3.28 10.74 5.69
N PHE A 64 3.39 11.06 6.97
CA PHE A 64 2.37 11.77 7.74
C PHE A 64 2.58 13.29 7.76
N ASN A 65 3.35 13.85 6.81
CA ASN A 65 3.63 15.30 6.71
C ASN A 65 4.15 15.93 8.01
N TYR A 66 5.00 15.19 8.73
CA TYR A 66 5.58 15.59 10.01
C TYR A 66 4.55 15.95 11.09
N ASP A 67 3.34 15.38 11.00
CA ASP A 67 2.33 15.50 12.05
C ASP A 67 2.84 14.84 13.35
N PHE A 68 2.81 15.59 14.46
CA PHE A 68 3.13 15.08 15.80
C PHE A 68 2.29 13.87 16.21
N SER A 69 1.14 13.69 15.57
CA SER A 69 0.22 12.60 15.77
C SER A 69 0.60 11.33 14.95
N ALA A 70 1.71 11.35 14.20
CA ALA A 70 2.19 10.22 13.41
C ALA A 70 2.33 8.93 14.26
N PRO A 71 2.06 7.75 13.68
CA PRO A 71 2.27 6.48 14.34
C PRO A 71 3.74 6.24 14.70
N THR A 72 3.97 5.47 15.76
CA THR A 72 5.32 5.01 16.13
C THR A 72 5.79 3.87 15.21
N SER A 73 7.12 3.66 15.15
CA SER A 73 7.70 2.48 14.49
C SER A 73 7.10 1.16 14.99
N SER A 74 6.84 1.02 16.29
CA SER A 74 6.22 -0.18 16.85
C SER A 74 4.78 -0.38 16.35
N ALA A 75 3.99 0.69 16.26
CA ALA A 75 2.65 0.64 15.69
C ALA A 75 2.68 0.23 14.21
N PHE A 76 3.68 0.69 13.45
CA PHE A 76 3.91 0.24 12.07
C PHE A 76 4.15 -1.28 12.01
N TYR A 77 5.10 -1.82 12.77
CA TYR A 77 5.41 -3.25 12.73
C TYR A 77 4.20 -4.13 13.11
N GLN A 78 3.43 -3.71 14.13
CA GLN A 78 2.22 -4.41 14.57
C GLN A 78 1.09 -4.38 13.52
N GLN A 79 0.98 -3.33 12.72
CA GLN A 79 -0.01 -3.28 11.64
C GLN A 79 0.49 -4.02 10.40
N ARG A 80 1.79 -3.92 10.07
CA ARG A 80 2.41 -4.66 8.97
C ARG A 80 2.27 -6.17 9.16
N SER A 81 2.41 -6.69 10.38
CA SER A 81 2.28 -8.12 10.67
C SER A 81 0.88 -8.70 10.39
N LYS A 82 -0.12 -7.86 10.14
CA LYS A 82 -1.48 -8.25 9.79
C LYS A 82 -1.69 -8.46 8.30
N LEU A 83 -0.80 -7.89 7.47
CA LEU A 83 -0.85 -8.10 6.03
C LEU A 83 -0.41 -9.52 5.70
N SER A 84 -1.12 -10.13 4.75
CA SER A 84 -0.68 -11.35 4.11
C SER A 84 0.37 -11.05 3.05
N VAL A 85 1.29 -11.98 2.83
CA VAL A 85 2.26 -11.92 1.73
C VAL A 85 1.55 -11.88 0.37
N SER A 86 0.33 -12.43 0.26
CA SER A 86 -0.48 -12.36 -0.96
C SER A 86 -0.80 -10.93 -1.39
N ALA A 87 -0.86 -9.97 -0.46
CA ALA A 87 -1.22 -8.59 -0.74
C ALA A 87 -0.27 -7.94 -1.77
N PHE A 88 1.03 -7.96 -1.49
CA PHE A 88 2.02 -7.38 -2.40
C PHE A 88 2.19 -8.20 -3.68
N ARG A 89 2.02 -9.53 -3.61
CA ARG A 89 2.01 -10.38 -4.81
C ARG A 89 0.88 -9.98 -5.76
N HIS A 90 -0.32 -9.77 -5.23
CA HIS A 90 -1.47 -9.33 -6.01
C HIS A 90 -1.24 -7.93 -6.59
N LEU A 91 -0.83 -6.96 -5.75
CA LEU A 91 -0.52 -5.60 -6.18
C LEU A 91 0.44 -5.57 -7.37
N LEU A 92 1.59 -6.25 -7.25
CA LEU A 92 2.62 -6.26 -8.29
C LEU A 92 2.17 -7.01 -9.55
N ARG A 93 1.37 -8.08 -9.40
CA ARG A 93 0.80 -8.80 -10.53
C ARG A 93 -0.18 -7.93 -11.32
N GLU A 94 -1.16 -7.34 -10.65
CA GLU A 94 -2.15 -6.46 -11.29
C GLU A 94 -1.49 -5.24 -11.93
N PHE A 95 -0.48 -4.67 -11.25
CA PHE A 95 0.33 -3.60 -11.83
C PHE A 95 0.98 -4.04 -13.13
N ASN A 96 1.72 -5.15 -13.14
CA ASN A 96 2.38 -5.65 -14.35
C ASN A 96 1.38 -5.98 -15.47
N LEU A 97 0.20 -6.52 -15.15
CA LEU A 97 -0.83 -6.81 -16.16
C LEU A 97 -1.35 -5.54 -16.86
N ASN A 98 -1.50 -4.43 -16.12
CA ASN A 98 -1.89 -3.15 -16.70
C ASN A 98 -0.84 -2.62 -17.69
N TYR A 99 0.45 -2.87 -17.46
CA TYR A 99 1.52 -2.47 -18.40
C TYR A 99 1.77 -3.48 -19.52
N SER A 100 1.51 -4.77 -19.29
CA SER A 100 1.65 -5.83 -20.30
C SER A 100 0.66 -5.66 -21.46
N ARG A 101 -0.53 -5.11 -21.16
CA ARG A 101 -1.55 -4.79 -22.18
C ARG A 101 -1.09 -3.65 -23.10
N LEU A 102 -0.44 -2.63 -22.54
CA LEU A 102 0.03 -1.46 -23.30
C LEU A 102 1.08 -1.83 -24.36
N TYR A 103 1.95 -2.81 -24.11
CA TYR A 103 2.95 -3.28 -25.08
C TYR A 103 2.38 -4.21 -26.17
N ARG A 104 1.18 -4.78 -25.99
CA ARG A 104 0.55 -5.64 -26.99
C ARG A 104 -0.33 -4.88 -27.99
N GLU A 105 -0.83 -3.71 -27.62
CA GLU A 105 -1.71 -2.88 -28.47
C GLU A 105 -0.94 -1.86 -29.31
N SER A 106 0.39 -1.79 -29.15
CA SER A 106 1.28 -0.87 -29.87
C SER A 106 2.18 -1.57 -30.90
N GLY A 107 1.87 -2.84 -31.25
CA GLY A 107 2.54 -3.63 -32.28
C GLY A 107 1.61 -3.98 -33.45
#